data_AF-A0A388KI17-F1
#
_entry.id   AF-A0A388KI17-F1
#
_cell.length_a   1.000
_cell.length_b   1.000
_cell.length_c   1.000
_cell.angle_alpha   90.00
_cell.angle_beta   90.00
_cell.angle_gamma   90.00
#
_symmetry.space_group_name_H-M   'P 1'
#
loop_
_entity.id
_entity.type
_entity.pdbx_description
1 polymer ?
#
loop_
_entity_poly.entity_id
_entity_poly.type
_entity_poly.pdbx_seq_one_letter_code
_entity_poly.pdbx_strand_id
1 'polypeptide(L)'
;MAAILRERKEKKEAKKKALQEEQAAKLKKIEEEMAKEKQRLKKEEEAKLKEVEEEEEEDDQPLERRREQRGQYSGSKSEEMEKRISKWVANLSLGEEEEVAMYIPKDEQEAAMKEWEAEEDVLKRQAMEDEKRMEWKLRMMREKKKRVDAASEAVKDLEEVQKLTLRLTPQVDLQQKVEIIAQSVERLARVKEQQYEFSRCQDMAVRSMRMGFRDFARELVGAVGAEVNHRLEKTERFCVGAIEGVKAAAPKEEEARPRREPVKVKFPDSYSGKMEENFDNWEANVKTYVHLQ
;
A
#
# COMPACT_ATOMS: atom_id res chain seq x y z
N MET A 1 -62.52 6.29 9.17
CA MET A 1 -61.47 5.89 8.20
C MET A 1 -60.48 7.03 7.85
N ALA A 2 -60.91 8.30 7.78
CA ALA A 2 -60.02 9.43 7.44
C ALA A 2 -58.88 9.72 8.45
N ALA A 3 -59.10 9.48 9.75
CA ALA A 3 -58.09 9.74 10.78
C ALA A 3 -56.88 8.79 10.70
N ILE A 4 -57.10 7.50 10.45
CA ILE A 4 -56.04 6.47 10.36
C ILE A 4 -55.13 6.71 9.14
N LEU A 5 -55.66 7.27 8.06
CA LEU A 5 -54.91 7.61 6.86
C LEU A 5 -54.02 8.84 7.05
N ARG A 6 -54.44 9.84 7.86
CA ARG A 6 -53.59 10.97 8.24
C ARG A 6 -52.45 10.53 9.16
N GLU A 7 -52.74 9.72 10.17
CA GLU A 7 -51.74 9.21 11.11
C GLU A 7 -50.65 8.36 10.41
N ARG A 8 -51.03 7.55 9.40
CA ARG A 8 -50.07 6.79 8.57
C ARG A 8 -49.23 7.66 7.64
N LYS A 9 -49.74 8.82 7.19
CA LYS A 9 -48.97 9.78 6.40
C LYS A 9 -47.96 10.53 7.27
N GLU A 10 -48.39 10.99 8.44
CA GLU A 10 -47.53 11.68 9.41
C GLU A 10 -46.39 10.78 9.92
N LYS A 11 -46.67 9.49 10.21
CA LYS A 11 -45.62 8.50 10.57
C LYS A 11 -44.62 8.24 9.44
N LYS A 12 -45.02 8.34 8.17
CA LYS A 12 -44.11 8.17 7.03
C LYS A 12 -43.23 9.41 6.81
N GLU A 13 -43.79 10.60 7.00
CA GLU A 13 -43.02 11.86 6.96
C GLU A 13 -42.00 11.95 8.10
N ALA A 14 -42.40 11.59 9.32
CA ALA A 14 -41.49 11.57 10.47
C ALA A 14 -40.31 10.60 10.24
N LYS A 15 -40.55 9.42 9.68
CA LYS A 15 -39.48 8.46 9.34
C LYS A 15 -38.55 8.96 8.25
N LYS A 16 -39.05 9.68 7.24
CA LYS A 16 -38.21 10.28 6.19
C LYS A 16 -37.33 11.40 6.74
N LYS A 17 -37.87 12.26 7.61
CA LYS A 17 -37.10 13.31 8.28
C LYS A 17 -36.00 12.74 9.17
N ALA A 18 -36.31 11.74 10.00
CA ALA A 18 -35.32 11.10 10.85
C ALA A 18 -34.17 10.47 10.03
N LEU A 19 -34.48 9.85 8.89
CA LEU A 19 -33.46 9.23 8.03
C LEU A 19 -32.57 10.28 7.32
N GLN A 20 -33.13 11.44 6.95
CA GLN A 20 -32.37 12.56 6.41
C GLN A 20 -31.50 13.25 7.47
N GLU A 21 -32.01 13.40 8.70
CA GLU A 21 -31.23 13.92 9.84
C GLU A 21 -30.07 12.99 10.19
N GLU A 22 -30.28 11.68 10.15
CA GLU A 22 -29.24 10.68 10.39
C GLU A 22 -28.16 10.70 9.31
N GLN A 23 -28.53 10.83 8.03
CA GLN A 23 -27.54 10.97 6.94
C GLN A 23 -26.79 12.30 6.99
N ALA A 24 -27.48 13.40 7.33
CA ALA A 24 -26.84 14.70 7.52
C ALA A 24 -25.86 14.70 8.71
N ALA A 25 -26.20 13.99 9.80
CA ALA A 25 -25.30 13.81 10.93
C ALA A 25 -24.07 12.98 10.56
N LYS A 26 -24.21 11.93 9.73
CA LYS A 26 -23.08 11.13 9.23
C LYS A 26 -22.16 11.93 8.33
N LEU A 27 -22.70 12.73 7.42
CA LEU A 27 -21.90 13.61 6.55
C LEU A 27 -21.13 14.67 7.35
N LYS A 28 -21.77 15.32 8.32
CA LYS A 28 -21.08 16.27 9.22
C LYS A 28 -19.95 15.62 10.02
N LYS A 29 -20.12 14.37 10.43
CA LYS A 29 -19.10 13.62 11.17
C LYS A 29 -17.86 13.32 10.30
N ILE A 30 -18.08 12.99 9.03
CA ILE A 30 -17.00 12.75 8.06
C ILE A 30 -16.28 14.05 7.70
N GLU A 31 -17.01 15.15 7.53
CA GLU A 31 -16.43 16.47 7.24
C GLU A 31 -15.58 16.99 8.41
N GLU A 32 -16.03 16.78 9.66
CA GLU A 32 -15.28 17.14 10.86
C GLU A 32 -14.02 16.27 11.04
N GLU A 33 -14.10 14.98 10.76
CA GLU A 33 -12.93 14.07 10.75
C GLU A 33 -11.91 14.48 9.69
N MET A 34 -12.34 14.76 8.45
CA MET A 34 -11.45 15.24 7.39
C MET A 34 -10.80 16.58 7.74
N ALA A 35 -11.52 17.49 8.40
CA ALA A 35 -10.96 18.76 8.85
C ALA A 35 -9.88 18.56 9.93
N LYS A 36 -10.10 17.62 10.87
CA LYS A 36 -9.11 17.24 11.89
C LYS A 36 -7.90 16.56 11.28
N GLU A 37 -8.09 15.63 10.35
CA GLU A 37 -7.00 14.94 9.65
C GLU A 37 -6.16 15.91 8.81
N LYS A 38 -6.81 16.83 8.09
CA LYS A 38 -6.13 17.89 7.34
C LYS A 38 -5.35 18.85 8.23
N GLN A 39 -5.82 19.13 9.44
CA GLN A 39 -5.04 19.88 10.45
C GLN A 39 -3.87 19.07 11.00
N ARG A 40 -4.01 17.76 11.20
CA ARG A 40 -2.91 16.90 11.66
C ARG A 40 -1.83 16.77 10.60
N LEU A 41 -2.21 16.58 9.33
CA LEU A 41 -1.28 16.55 8.20
C LEU A 41 -0.53 17.88 8.06
N LYS A 42 -1.21 19.02 8.20
CA LYS A 42 -0.53 20.33 8.18
C LYS A 42 0.45 20.50 9.33
N LYS A 43 0.10 20.05 10.55
CA LYS A 43 1.02 20.09 11.70
C LYS A 43 2.19 19.13 11.55
N GLU A 44 1.98 17.98 10.93
CA GLU A 44 3.03 17.01 10.64
C GLU A 44 3.96 17.51 9.52
N GLU A 45 3.42 18.18 8.50
CA GLU A 45 4.19 18.81 7.43
C GLU A 45 4.98 20.01 7.96
N GLU A 46 4.39 20.85 8.82
CA GLU A 46 5.08 21.96 9.48
C GLU A 46 6.14 21.47 10.50
N ALA A 47 5.89 20.33 11.17
CA ALA A 47 6.88 19.69 12.04
C ALA A 47 8.03 19.06 11.24
N LYS A 48 7.75 18.40 10.11
CA LYS A 48 8.80 17.87 9.21
C LYS A 48 9.61 18.99 8.57
N LEU A 49 8.99 20.11 8.22
CA LEU A 49 9.72 21.27 7.70
C LEU A 49 10.59 21.91 8.78
N LYS A 50 10.13 22.00 10.03
CA LYS A 50 10.95 22.44 11.16
C LYS A 50 12.05 21.47 11.54
N GLU A 51 11.81 20.16 11.43
CA GLU A 51 12.82 19.13 11.67
C GLU A 51 13.89 19.15 10.58
N VAL A 52 13.52 19.44 9.33
CA VAL A 52 14.47 19.66 8.23
C VAL A 52 15.24 20.98 8.39
N GLU A 53 14.61 22.04 8.90
CA GLU A 53 15.26 23.34 9.16
C GLU A 53 16.15 23.31 10.42
N GLU A 54 15.79 22.54 11.46
CA GLU A 54 16.67 22.25 12.61
C GLU A 54 17.79 21.24 12.25
N GLU A 55 17.54 20.26 11.35
CA GLU A 55 18.61 19.39 10.81
C GLU A 55 19.60 20.17 9.91
N GLU A 56 19.17 21.24 9.22
CA GLU A 56 20.07 22.15 8.48
C GLU A 56 20.93 23.03 9.40
N GLU A 57 20.53 23.28 10.66
CA GLU A 57 21.35 23.99 11.67
C GLU A 57 22.18 23.04 12.58
N GLU A 58 21.84 21.75 12.69
CA GLU A 58 22.61 20.77 13.48
C GLU A 58 23.69 20.01 12.68
N ASP A 59 23.77 20.17 11.35
CA ASP A 59 24.79 19.54 10.49
C ASP A 59 26.18 20.21 10.58
N ASP A 60 26.48 20.85 11.71
CA ASP A 60 27.79 21.41 12.06
C ASP A 60 28.34 20.88 13.41
N GLN A 61 27.80 19.77 13.95
CA GLN A 61 28.48 19.00 15.00
C GLN A 61 28.57 17.49 14.70
N PRO A 62 29.78 16.90 14.75
CA PRO A 62 30.05 15.62 14.10
C PRO A 62 29.47 14.43 14.89
N LEU A 63 28.66 13.65 14.18
CA LEU A 63 28.08 12.33 14.53
C LEU A 63 29.12 11.24 14.90
N GLU A 64 30.42 11.53 14.85
CA GLU A 64 31.50 10.59 15.21
C GLU A 64 31.45 10.15 16.68
N ARG A 65 31.05 11.03 17.61
CA ARG A 65 31.04 10.70 19.06
C ARG A 65 30.00 9.65 19.46
N ARG A 66 28.96 9.41 18.64
CA ARG A 66 27.96 8.37 18.92
C ARG A 66 28.37 6.99 18.39
N ARG A 67 29.33 6.93 17.46
CA ARG A 67 29.80 5.70 16.81
C ARG A 67 30.73 4.89 17.71
N GLU A 68 31.49 5.53 18.59
CA GLU A 68 32.52 4.86 19.40
C GLU A 68 31.97 4.06 20.58
N GLN A 69 30.75 4.34 21.08
CA GLN A 69 30.19 3.60 22.22
C GLN A 69 29.43 2.32 21.85
N ARG A 70 29.14 2.08 20.57
CA ARG A 70 28.48 0.86 20.10
C ARG A 70 29.47 -0.15 19.51
N GLY A 71 30.65 -0.22 20.11
CA GLY A 71 31.65 -1.22 19.79
C GLY A 71 31.16 -2.63 20.11
N GLN A 72 31.23 -3.49 19.09
CA GLN A 72 31.64 -4.89 19.18
C GLN A 72 30.59 -5.97 19.51
N TYR A 73 29.48 -6.10 18.73
CA TYR A 73 28.92 -7.45 18.46
C TYR A 73 27.91 -7.57 17.28
N SER A 74 27.96 -6.80 16.17
CA SER A 74 27.13 -7.14 14.98
C SER A 74 27.50 -6.46 13.64
N GLY A 75 28.72 -5.93 13.50
CA GLY A 75 29.09 -4.96 12.45
C GLY A 75 28.68 -5.30 11.01
N SER A 76 28.92 -6.52 10.52
CA SER A 76 28.69 -6.81 9.10
C SER A 76 27.20 -6.95 8.71
N LYS A 77 26.36 -7.49 9.60
CA LYS A 77 24.94 -7.73 9.29
C LYS A 77 24.08 -6.47 9.35
N SER A 78 24.39 -5.54 10.25
CA SER A 78 23.69 -4.25 10.33
C SER A 78 24.00 -3.39 9.11
N GLU A 79 25.27 -3.32 8.71
CA GLU A 79 25.69 -2.56 7.51
C GLU A 79 25.11 -3.13 6.22
N GLU A 80 25.01 -4.46 6.08
CA GLU A 80 24.32 -5.08 4.93
C GLU A 80 22.83 -4.75 4.91
N MET A 81 22.17 -4.72 6.07
CA MET A 81 20.76 -4.35 6.17
C MET A 81 20.54 -2.86 5.89
N GLU A 82 21.41 -1.98 6.39
CA GLU A 82 21.38 -0.54 6.10
C GLU A 82 21.57 -0.28 4.60
N LYS A 83 22.55 -0.92 3.95
CA LYS A 83 22.73 -0.83 2.49
C LYS A 83 21.48 -1.27 1.71
N ARG A 84 20.79 -2.29 2.21
CA ARG A 84 19.54 -2.79 1.61
C ARG A 84 18.37 -1.83 1.82
N ILE A 85 18.31 -1.18 2.97
CA ILE A 85 17.33 -0.12 3.23
C ILE A 85 17.60 1.08 2.32
N SER A 86 18.85 1.55 2.21
CA SER A 86 19.21 2.63 1.28
C SER A 86 18.87 2.28 -0.17
N LYS A 87 19.13 1.04 -0.59
CA LYS A 87 18.74 0.54 -1.92
C LYS A 87 17.22 0.49 -2.10
N TRP A 88 16.47 0.10 -1.06
CA TRP A 88 15.01 0.10 -1.09
C TRP A 88 14.44 1.52 -1.23
N VAL A 89 14.97 2.48 -0.47
CA VAL A 89 14.61 3.90 -0.58
C VAL A 89 14.87 4.40 -2.00
N ALA A 90 16.03 4.09 -2.59
CA ALA A 90 16.33 4.45 -3.97
C ALA A 90 15.36 3.83 -5.00
N ASN A 91 14.95 2.56 -4.82
CA ASN A 91 13.99 1.90 -5.70
C ASN A 91 12.56 2.48 -5.59
N LEU A 92 12.17 2.96 -4.40
CA LEU A 92 10.91 3.68 -4.24
C LEU A 92 10.94 5.03 -4.97
N SER A 93 12.04 5.77 -4.85
CA SER A 93 12.25 7.02 -5.60
C SER A 93 12.21 6.77 -7.12
N LEU A 94 12.78 5.65 -7.59
CA LEU A 94 12.70 5.25 -8.99
C LEU A 94 11.25 4.95 -9.44
N GLY A 95 10.45 4.32 -8.58
CA GLY A 95 9.03 4.10 -8.84
C GLY A 95 8.25 5.42 -8.99
N GLU A 96 8.60 6.42 -8.18
CA GLU A 96 8.02 7.77 -8.30
C GLU A 96 8.37 8.42 -9.65
N GLU A 97 9.61 8.29 -10.11
CA GLU A 97 10.05 8.79 -11.43
C GLU A 97 9.34 8.10 -12.58
N GLU A 98 9.11 6.79 -12.46
CA GLU A 98 8.33 6.04 -13.43
C GLU A 98 6.86 6.49 -13.47
N GLU A 99 6.29 6.86 -12.31
CA GLU A 99 4.96 7.46 -12.27
C GLU A 99 4.94 8.82 -12.98
N VAL A 100 5.92 9.68 -12.72
CA VAL A 100 6.07 10.96 -13.42
C VAL A 100 6.14 10.74 -14.94
N ALA A 101 6.89 9.74 -15.39
CA ALA A 101 6.98 9.39 -16.81
C ALA A 101 5.64 8.92 -17.40
N MET A 102 4.76 8.27 -16.63
CA MET A 102 3.42 7.89 -17.10
C MET A 102 2.45 9.07 -17.23
N TYR A 103 2.65 10.14 -16.46
CA TYR A 103 1.81 11.35 -16.52
C TYR A 103 2.20 12.32 -17.64
N ILE A 104 3.40 12.18 -18.20
CA ILE A 104 3.97 13.15 -19.15
C ILE A 104 3.93 12.59 -20.56
N PRO A 105 3.52 13.38 -21.58
CA PRO A 105 3.54 12.93 -22.97
C PRO A 105 4.94 12.52 -23.41
N LYS A 106 5.03 11.42 -24.19
CA LYS A 106 6.30 10.92 -24.72
C LYS A 106 7.03 11.94 -25.58
N ASP A 107 6.30 12.73 -26.36
CA ASP A 107 6.89 13.78 -27.21
C ASP A 107 7.63 14.83 -26.36
N GLU A 108 7.10 15.19 -25.19
CA GLU A 108 7.76 16.10 -24.26
C GLU A 108 9.00 15.46 -23.62
N GLN A 109 8.96 14.17 -23.34
CA GLN A 109 10.12 13.43 -22.82
C GLN A 109 11.24 13.35 -23.86
N GLU A 110 10.90 13.02 -25.11
CA GLU A 110 11.86 12.95 -26.21
C GLU A 110 12.44 14.33 -26.55
N ALA A 111 11.64 15.40 -26.46
CA ALA A 111 12.12 16.76 -26.63
C ALA A 111 13.12 17.14 -25.53
N ALA A 112 12.81 16.85 -24.27
CA ALA A 112 13.73 17.10 -23.15
C ALA A 112 15.02 16.29 -23.26
N MET A 113 14.93 15.01 -23.66
CA MET A 113 16.10 14.15 -23.89
C MET A 113 17.03 14.73 -24.97
N LYS A 114 16.48 15.23 -26.08
CA LYS A 114 17.27 15.90 -27.14
C LYS A 114 17.92 17.19 -26.67
N GLU A 115 17.25 17.94 -25.80
CA GLU A 115 17.80 19.17 -25.20
C GLU A 115 18.99 18.85 -24.28
N TRP A 116 18.89 17.79 -23.48
CA TRP A 116 19.99 17.30 -22.65
C TRP A 116 21.16 16.77 -23.47
N GLU A 117 20.89 16.01 -24.54
CA GLU A 117 21.93 15.49 -25.44
C GLU A 117 22.69 16.61 -26.19
N ALA A 118 22.04 17.74 -26.44
CA ALA A 118 22.65 18.90 -27.09
C ALA A 118 23.61 19.69 -26.18
N GLU A 119 23.46 19.60 -24.85
CA GLU A 119 24.34 20.26 -23.89
C GLU A 119 25.62 19.44 -23.68
N GLU A 120 26.78 19.96 -24.07
CA GLU A 120 28.08 19.25 -23.95
C GLU A 120 28.61 19.22 -22.51
N ASP A 121 28.24 20.21 -21.68
CA ASP A 121 28.69 20.32 -20.31
C ASP A 121 27.90 19.38 -19.39
N VAL A 122 28.60 18.42 -18.80
CA VAL A 122 28.02 17.40 -17.92
C VAL A 122 27.30 18.01 -16.72
N LEU A 123 27.86 19.07 -16.11
CA LEU A 123 27.26 19.67 -14.92
C LEU A 123 25.99 20.45 -15.27
N LYS A 124 25.99 21.15 -16.40
CA LYS A 124 24.80 21.88 -16.87
C LYS A 124 23.71 20.92 -17.34
N ARG A 125 24.07 19.83 -18.01
CA ARG A 125 23.14 18.77 -18.39
C ARG A 125 22.45 18.20 -17.16
N GLN A 126 23.20 17.87 -16.12
CA GLN A 126 22.63 17.34 -14.88
C GLN A 126 21.70 18.34 -14.19
N ALA A 127 22.09 19.62 -14.11
CA ALA A 127 21.24 20.66 -13.56
C ALA A 127 19.91 20.82 -14.34
N MET A 128 19.97 20.76 -15.68
CA MET A 128 18.79 20.84 -16.55
C MET A 128 17.88 19.61 -16.39
N GLU A 129 18.46 18.41 -16.31
CA GLU A 129 17.74 17.16 -16.04
C GLU A 129 16.98 17.23 -14.71
N ASP A 130 17.64 17.67 -13.64
CA ASP A 130 17.05 17.78 -12.31
C ASP A 130 15.98 18.88 -12.24
N GLU A 131 16.20 20.02 -12.87
CA GLU A 131 15.19 21.09 -12.98
C GLU A 131 13.93 20.58 -13.69
N LYS A 132 14.09 19.92 -14.84
CA LYS A 132 12.97 19.32 -15.57
C LYS A 132 12.25 18.24 -14.76
N ARG A 133 13.00 17.37 -14.09
CA ARG A 133 12.46 16.34 -13.19
C ARG A 133 11.58 16.97 -12.11
N MET A 134 12.00 18.09 -11.52
CA MET A 134 11.25 18.81 -10.51
C MET A 134 10.00 19.49 -11.09
N GLU A 135 10.08 20.15 -12.25
CA GLU A 135 8.92 20.74 -12.94
C GLU A 135 7.83 19.69 -13.20
N TRP A 136 8.27 18.52 -13.63
CA TRP A 136 7.44 17.37 -13.96
C TRP A 136 6.78 16.74 -12.74
N LYS A 137 7.53 16.55 -11.64
CA LYS A 137 6.98 16.13 -10.34
C LYS A 137 5.91 17.10 -9.84
N LEU A 138 6.18 18.40 -9.89
CA LEU A 138 5.21 19.44 -9.49
C LEU A 138 3.94 19.39 -10.35
N ARG A 139 4.08 19.22 -11.67
CA ARG A 139 2.95 19.08 -12.59
C ARG A 139 2.11 17.86 -12.25
N MET A 140 2.74 16.72 -12.03
CA MET A 140 2.08 15.47 -11.64
C MET A 140 1.31 15.65 -10.32
N MET A 141 1.91 16.26 -9.30
CA MET A 141 1.25 16.49 -8.01
C MET A 141 0.04 17.43 -8.14
N ARG A 142 0.15 18.49 -8.94
CA ARG A 142 -0.99 19.38 -9.25
C ARG A 142 -2.11 18.63 -9.95
N GLU A 143 -1.78 17.77 -10.90
CA GLU A 143 -2.74 16.96 -11.64
C GLU A 143 -3.45 15.94 -10.74
N LYS A 144 -2.71 15.21 -9.88
CA LYS A 144 -3.29 14.33 -8.86
C LYS A 144 -4.27 15.08 -7.97
N LYS A 145 -3.88 16.26 -7.49
CA LYS A 145 -4.74 17.12 -6.68
C LYS A 145 -6.03 17.49 -7.42
N LYS A 146 -5.94 17.96 -8.66
CA LYS A 146 -7.12 18.30 -9.48
C LYS A 146 -8.08 17.12 -9.61
N ARG A 147 -7.57 15.90 -9.79
CA ARG A 147 -8.41 14.70 -9.95
C ARG A 147 -9.05 14.25 -8.64
N VAL A 148 -8.38 14.43 -7.51
CA VAL A 148 -8.99 14.24 -6.18
C VAL A 148 -10.10 15.27 -5.95
N ASP A 149 -9.84 16.54 -6.27
CA ASP A 149 -10.83 17.61 -6.14
C ASP A 149 -12.05 17.32 -7.05
N ALA A 150 -11.83 16.90 -8.30
CA ALA A 150 -12.90 16.53 -9.24
C ALA A 150 -13.68 15.27 -8.79
N ALA A 151 -13.01 14.28 -8.19
CA ALA A 151 -13.70 13.15 -7.57
C ALA A 151 -14.58 13.60 -6.39
N SER A 152 -14.13 14.58 -5.61
CA SER A 152 -14.93 15.15 -4.52
C SER A 152 -16.15 15.93 -5.05
N GLU A 153 -16.02 16.60 -6.19
CA GLU A 153 -17.15 17.25 -6.88
C GLU A 153 -18.13 16.24 -7.45
N ALA A 154 -17.64 15.14 -8.04
CA ALA A 154 -18.47 14.04 -8.52
C ALA A 154 -19.34 13.42 -7.40
N VAL A 155 -18.83 13.35 -6.17
CA VAL A 155 -19.62 12.91 -5.00
C VAL A 155 -20.77 13.88 -4.70
N LYS A 156 -20.55 15.20 -4.83
CA LYS A 156 -21.62 16.20 -4.67
C LYS A 156 -22.66 16.09 -5.78
N ASP A 157 -22.23 15.89 -7.02
CA ASP A 157 -23.13 15.68 -8.17
C ASP A 157 -24.00 14.44 -7.97
N LEU A 158 -23.46 13.34 -7.42
CA LEU A 158 -24.24 12.15 -7.05
C LEU A 158 -25.31 12.47 -5.99
N GLU A 159 -24.98 13.28 -4.98
CA GLU A 159 -25.96 13.73 -3.98
C GLU A 159 -27.08 14.56 -4.61
N GLU A 160 -26.75 15.44 -5.55
CA GLU A 160 -27.74 16.22 -6.29
C GLU A 160 -28.63 15.35 -7.19
N VAL A 161 -28.06 14.34 -7.85
CA VAL A 161 -28.84 13.35 -8.62
C VAL A 161 -29.81 12.59 -7.69
N GLN A 162 -29.40 12.23 -6.48
CA GLN A 162 -30.31 11.63 -5.50
C GLN A 162 -31.45 12.59 -5.12
N LYS A 163 -31.16 13.88 -4.90
CA LYS A 163 -32.17 14.91 -4.62
C LYS A 163 -33.15 15.09 -5.79
N LEU A 164 -32.66 15.11 -7.03
CA LEU A 164 -33.48 15.17 -8.24
C LEU A 164 -34.39 13.94 -8.37
N THR A 165 -33.84 12.76 -8.10
CA THR A 165 -34.59 11.49 -8.10
C THR A 165 -35.71 11.48 -7.06
N LEU A 166 -35.51 12.11 -5.90
CA LEU A 166 -36.57 12.24 -4.90
C LEU A 166 -37.73 13.16 -5.33
N ARG A 167 -37.49 14.09 -6.25
CA ARG A 167 -38.52 14.99 -6.82
C ARG A 167 -39.36 14.30 -7.90
N LEU A 168 -38.88 13.20 -8.48
CA LEU A 168 -39.63 12.35 -9.41
C LEU A 168 -40.77 11.62 -8.66
N THR A 169 -41.91 12.30 -8.52
CA THR A 169 -43.13 11.72 -7.94
C THR A 169 -44.17 11.42 -9.04
N PRO A 170 -45.15 10.53 -8.79
CA PRO A 170 -46.19 10.21 -9.77
C PRO A 170 -46.99 11.43 -10.23
N GLN A 171 -47.10 12.44 -9.37
CA GLN A 171 -47.92 13.64 -9.55
C GLN A 171 -47.26 14.72 -10.44
N VAL A 172 -45.96 14.61 -10.71
CA VAL A 172 -45.25 15.51 -11.62
C VAL A 172 -45.67 15.24 -13.06
N ASP A 173 -45.90 16.29 -13.85
CA ASP A 173 -46.23 16.16 -15.27
C ASP A 173 -45.09 15.53 -16.08
N LEU A 174 -45.39 15.11 -17.32
CA LEU A 174 -44.41 14.42 -18.17
C LEU A 174 -43.24 15.33 -18.57
N GLN A 175 -43.48 16.61 -18.81
CA GLN A 175 -42.46 17.54 -19.28
C GLN A 175 -41.40 17.77 -18.18
N GLN A 176 -41.85 18.03 -16.96
CA GLN A 176 -40.99 18.22 -15.79
C GLN A 176 -40.25 16.93 -15.42
N LYS A 177 -40.86 15.74 -15.62
CA LYS A 177 -40.17 14.45 -15.46
C LYS A 177 -39.00 14.30 -16.44
N VAL A 178 -39.21 14.64 -17.71
CA VAL A 178 -38.15 14.58 -18.73
C VAL A 178 -37.01 15.54 -18.38
N GLU A 179 -37.32 16.75 -17.92
CA GLU A 179 -36.30 17.73 -17.51
C GLU A 179 -35.46 17.23 -16.32
N ILE A 180 -36.09 16.67 -15.28
CA ILE A 180 -35.39 16.09 -14.13
C ILE A 180 -34.48 14.93 -14.56
N ILE A 181 -34.96 14.06 -15.47
CA ILE A 181 -34.18 12.94 -16.00
C ILE A 181 -32.98 13.47 -16.80
N ALA A 182 -33.17 14.48 -17.66
CA ALA A 182 -32.09 15.07 -18.45
C ALA A 182 -30.98 15.64 -17.56
N GLN A 183 -31.34 16.43 -16.53
CA GLN A 183 -30.38 16.97 -15.56
C GLN A 183 -29.64 15.88 -14.78
N SER A 184 -30.35 14.80 -14.43
CA SER A 184 -29.76 13.66 -13.72
C SER A 184 -28.77 12.90 -14.59
N VAL A 185 -29.11 12.67 -15.87
CA VAL A 185 -28.23 11.99 -16.84
C VAL A 185 -26.99 12.82 -17.13
N GLU A 186 -27.12 14.14 -17.29
CA GLU A 186 -25.98 15.03 -17.53
C GLU A 186 -24.96 14.99 -16.37
N ARG A 187 -25.43 15.04 -15.12
CA ARG A 187 -24.57 14.93 -13.93
C ARG A 187 -23.95 13.55 -13.81
N LEU A 188 -24.72 12.49 -14.05
CA LEU A 188 -24.18 11.13 -14.05
C LEU A 188 -23.10 10.92 -15.12
N ALA A 189 -23.22 11.57 -16.28
CA ALA A 189 -22.19 11.53 -17.32
C ALA A 189 -20.87 12.16 -16.83
N ARG A 190 -20.94 13.34 -16.18
CA ARG A 190 -19.77 13.98 -15.54
C ARG A 190 -19.13 13.11 -14.48
N VAL A 191 -19.94 12.53 -13.58
CA VAL A 191 -19.47 11.62 -12.51
C VAL A 191 -18.71 10.44 -13.11
N LYS A 192 -19.21 9.84 -14.19
CA LYS A 192 -18.60 8.67 -14.82
C LYS A 192 -17.23 9.00 -15.42
N GLU A 193 -17.09 10.15 -16.08
CA GLU A 193 -15.82 10.61 -16.62
C GLU A 193 -14.78 10.82 -15.51
N GLN A 194 -15.17 11.51 -14.42
CA GLN A 194 -14.27 11.73 -13.29
C GLN A 194 -13.89 10.43 -12.58
N GLN A 195 -14.82 9.49 -12.44
CA GLN A 195 -14.53 8.18 -11.87
C GLN A 195 -13.51 7.39 -12.70
N TYR A 196 -13.60 7.45 -14.04
CA TYR A 196 -12.64 6.81 -14.93
C TYR A 196 -11.23 7.41 -14.77
N GLU A 197 -11.12 8.73 -14.81
CA GLU A 197 -9.81 9.40 -14.65
C GLU A 197 -9.21 9.20 -13.26
N PHE A 198 -10.04 9.16 -12.21
CA PHE A 198 -9.60 8.84 -10.86
C PHE A 198 -9.11 7.39 -10.73
N SER A 199 -9.84 6.42 -11.31
CA SER A 199 -9.44 5.01 -11.31
C SER A 199 -8.12 4.82 -12.07
N ARG A 200 -7.96 5.50 -13.20
CA ARG A 200 -6.73 5.50 -13.98
C ARG A 200 -5.53 6.02 -13.18
N CYS A 201 -5.70 7.07 -12.36
CA CYS A 201 -4.65 7.52 -11.45
C CYS A 201 -4.23 6.46 -10.45
N GLN A 202 -5.20 5.81 -9.82
CA GLN A 202 -4.92 4.78 -8.82
C GLN A 202 -4.17 3.61 -9.47
N ASP A 203 -4.57 3.20 -10.67
CA ASP A 203 -3.88 2.16 -11.42
C ASP A 203 -2.42 2.55 -11.73
N MET A 204 -2.16 3.80 -12.12
CA MET A 204 -0.81 4.30 -12.35
C MET A 204 0.03 4.30 -11.06
N ALA A 205 -0.50 4.80 -9.96
CA ALA A 205 0.18 4.80 -8.66
C ALA A 205 0.49 3.37 -8.17
N VAL A 206 -0.48 2.44 -8.29
CA VAL A 206 -0.29 1.03 -7.92
C VAL A 206 0.76 0.36 -8.81
N ARG A 207 0.77 0.65 -10.12
CA ARG A 207 1.79 0.13 -11.04
C ARG A 207 3.17 0.64 -10.65
N SER A 208 3.32 1.93 -10.38
CA SER A 208 4.57 2.55 -9.91
C SER A 208 5.09 1.86 -8.63
N MET A 209 4.25 1.74 -7.61
CA MET A 209 4.62 1.05 -6.36
C MET A 209 5.05 -0.39 -6.66
N ARG A 210 4.29 -1.14 -7.46
CA ARG A 210 4.63 -2.53 -7.81
C ARG A 210 5.97 -2.64 -8.51
N MET A 211 6.32 -1.69 -9.38
CA MET A 211 7.60 -1.70 -10.09
C MET A 211 8.75 -1.41 -9.12
N GLY A 212 8.63 -0.39 -8.26
CA GLY A 212 9.61 -0.11 -7.20
C GLY A 212 9.79 -1.26 -6.18
N PHE A 213 8.73 -2.02 -5.88
CA PHE A 213 8.79 -3.16 -4.95
C PHE A 213 9.30 -4.47 -5.57
N ARG A 214 9.11 -4.69 -6.87
CA ARG A 214 9.36 -5.99 -7.52
C ARG A 214 10.82 -6.42 -7.41
N ASP A 215 11.74 -5.50 -7.67
CA ASP A 215 13.18 -5.79 -7.64
C ASP A 215 13.68 -6.06 -6.22
N PHE A 216 13.21 -5.27 -5.26
CA PHE A 216 13.51 -5.46 -3.85
C PHE A 216 13.02 -6.81 -3.32
N ALA A 217 11.76 -7.19 -3.62
CA ALA A 217 11.21 -8.46 -3.15
C ALA A 217 12.00 -9.66 -3.69
N ARG A 218 12.43 -9.63 -4.96
CA ARG A 218 13.27 -10.67 -5.55
C ARG A 218 14.64 -10.77 -4.89
N GLU A 219 15.27 -9.63 -4.63
CA GLU A 219 16.59 -9.59 -3.99
C GLU A 219 16.55 -10.04 -2.52
N LEU A 220 15.51 -9.65 -1.79
CA LEU A 220 15.32 -10.04 -0.40
C LEU A 220 15.08 -11.56 -0.29
N VAL A 221 14.15 -12.09 -1.09
CA VAL A 221 13.87 -13.54 -1.14
C VAL A 221 15.10 -14.32 -1.58
N GLY A 222 15.86 -13.82 -2.56
CA GLY A 222 17.09 -14.45 -3.01
C GLY A 222 18.14 -14.57 -1.89
N ALA A 223 18.39 -13.51 -1.13
CA ALA A 223 19.38 -13.56 -0.07
C ALA A 223 18.93 -14.35 1.16
N VAL A 224 17.66 -14.22 1.56
CA VAL A 224 17.11 -15.04 2.65
C VAL A 224 17.16 -16.52 2.23
N GLY A 225 16.81 -16.82 0.98
CA GLY A 225 16.93 -18.16 0.40
C GLY A 225 18.36 -18.68 0.45
N ALA A 226 19.35 -17.86 0.07
CA ALA A 226 20.76 -18.24 0.15
C ALA A 226 21.24 -18.50 1.58
N GLU A 227 20.84 -17.67 2.56
CA GLU A 227 21.24 -17.86 3.96
C GLU A 227 20.57 -19.10 4.58
N VAL A 228 19.29 -19.33 4.28
CA VAL A 228 18.57 -20.54 4.70
C VAL A 228 19.22 -21.78 4.10
N ASN A 229 19.51 -21.76 2.80
CA ASN A 229 20.18 -22.87 2.12
C ASN A 229 21.57 -23.14 2.72
N HIS A 230 22.37 -22.11 2.96
CA HIS A 230 23.69 -22.28 3.59
C HIS A 230 23.62 -22.94 4.97
N ARG A 231 22.62 -22.56 5.79
CA ARG A 231 22.38 -23.18 7.11
C ARG A 231 21.93 -24.63 6.99
N LEU A 232 21.05 -24.92 6.04
CA LEU A 232 20.59 -26.28 5.76
C LEU A 232 21.76 -27.16 5.30
N GLU A 233 22.56 -26.73 4.33
CA GLU A 233 23.75 -27.45 3.85
C GLU A 233 24.79 -27.69 4.96
N LYS A 234 24.98 -26.72 5.87
CA LYS A 234 25.88 -26.88 7.01
C LYS A 234 25.36 -27.93 7.99
N THR A 235 24.06 -27.94 8.24
CA THR A 235 23.39 -28.91 9.12
C THR A 235 23.40 -30.30 8.50
N GLU A 236 23.15 -30.39 7.19
CA GLU A 236 23.21 -31.63 6.43
C GLU A 236 24.61 -32.25 6.48
N ARG A 237 25.66 -31.47 6.19
CA ARG A 237 27.05 -31.93 6.31
C ARG A 237 27.40 -32.39 7.72
N PHE A 238 26.93 -31.68 8.74
CA PHE A 238 27.12 -32.06 10.13
C PHE A 238 26.46 -33.42 10.45
N CYS A 239 25.21 -33.62 10.02
CA CYS A 239 24.48 -34.87 10.21
C CYS A 239 25.12 -36.04 9.45
N VAL A 240 25.53 -35.84 8.19
CA VAL A 240 26.22 -36.86 7.39
C VAL A 240 27.53 -37.28 8.06
N GLY A 241 28.35 -36.31 8.49
CA GLY A 241 29.61 -36.59 9.19
C GLY A 241 29.41 -37.31 10.52
N ALA A 242 28.36 -36.99 11.27
CA ALA A 242 28.01 -37.69 12.51
C ALA A 242 27.62 -39.15 12.26
N ILE A 243 26.82 -39.43 11.22
CA ILE A 243 26.42 -40.79 10.85
C ILE A 243 27.62 -41.62 10.36
N GLU A 244 28.51 -41.02 9.57
CA GLU A 244 29.74 -41.67 9.10
C GLU A 244 30.72 -41.96 10.24
N GLY A 245 30.86 -41.03 11.20
CA GLY A 245 31.67 -41.23 12.41
C GLY A 245 31.14 -42.39 13.27
N VAL A 246 29.82 -42.51 13.42
CA VAL A 246 29.20 -43.66 14.10
C VAL A 246 29.43 -44.98 13.35
N LYS A 247 29.40 -44.97 12.00
CA LYS A 247 29.74 -46.15 11.19
C LYS A 247 31.22 -46.54 11.29
N ALA A 248 32.13 -45.57 11.40
CA ALA A 248 33.57 -45.83 11.55
C ALA A 248 33.95 -46.34 12.96
N ALA A 249 33.18 -45.96 13.98
CA ALA A 249 33.33 -46.43 15.36
C ALA A 249 32.55 -47.74 15.66
N ALA A 250 31.83 -48.29 14.68
CA ALA A 250 31.11 -49.55 14.84
C ALA A 250 32.12 -50.71 15.01
N PRO A 251 32.12 -51.44 16.14
CA PRO A 251 33.00 -52.58 16.33
C PRO A 251 32.63 -53.67 15.32
N LYS A 252 33.64 -54.22 14.63
CA LYS A 252 33.48 -55.42 13.80
C LYS A 252 33.02 -56.57 14.70
N GLU A 253 31.78 -57.01 14.47
CA GLU A 253 31.27 -58.35 14.77
C GLU A 253 31.64 -58.89 16.16
N GLU A 254 30.97 -58.39 17.21
CA GLU A 254 30.99 -59.03 18.53
C GLU A 254 29.71 -59.84 18.74
N GLU A 255 29.92 -61.12 19.09
CA GLU A 255 28.97 -62.21 19.32
C GLU A 255 27.65 -61.86 20.02
N ALA A 256 26.63 -62.65 19.66
CA ALA A 256 25.28 -62.63 20.18
C ALA A 256 25.21 -62.64 21.72
N ARG A 257 24.96 -61.46 22.31
CA ARG A 257 24.51 -61.31 23.70
C ARG A 257 22.99 -61.14 23.79
N PRO A 258 22.36 -61.54 24.93
CA PRO A 258 20.92 -61.78 24.98
C PRO A 258 20.11 -60.49 24.84
N ARG A 259 19.18 -60.54 23.89
CA ARG A 259 18.22 -59.49 23.54
C ARG A 259 17.39 -59.09 24.77
N ARG A 260 17.61 -57.89 25.32
CA ARG A 260 16.65 -57.31 26.27
C ARG A 260 15.39 -56.92 25.51
N GLU A 261 14.24 -57.28 26.07
CA GLU A 261 12.92 -57.10 25.46
C GLU A 261 12.69 -55.64 25.05
N PRO A 262 12.17 -55.39 23.83
CA PRO A 262 11.84 -54.04 23.40
C PRO A 262 10.69 -53.50 24.25
N VAL A 263 10.99 -52.53 25.11
CA VAL A 263 9.96 -51.72 25.77
C VAL A 263 9.26 -50.91 24.68
N LYS A 264 8.01 -51.27 24.38
CA LYS A 264 7.13 -50.52 23.48
C LYS A 264 6.80 -49.18 24.10
N VAL A 265 7.64 -48.17 23.87
CA VAL A 265 7.22 -46.78 23.98
C VAL A 265 6.38 -46.48 22.74
N LYS A 266 5.07 -46.31 22.95
CA LYS A 266 4.18 -45.78 21.92
C LYS A 266 4.49 -44.29 21.78
N PHE A 267 5.23 -43.92 20.75
CA PHE A 267 5.22 -42.54 20.29
C PHE A 267 3.86 -42.28 19.63
N PRO A 268 3.17 -41.15 19.92
CA PRO A 268 2.06 -40.70 19.09
C PRO A 268 2.57 -40.53 17.66
N ASP A 269 1.87 -41.10 16.68
CA ASP A 269 2.25 -41.02 15.27
C ASP A 269 2.53 -39.57 14.85
N SER A 270 3.77 -39.31 14.48
CA SER A 270 4.17 -38.04 13.88
C SER A 270 3.44 -37.88 12.56
N TYR A 271 2.73 -36.75 12.44
CA TYR A 271 2.01 -36.26 11.28
C TYR A 271 2.69 -36.64 9.95
N SER A 272 2.06 -37.54 9.20
CA SER A 272 2.47 -37.92 7.85
C SER A 272 2.27 -36.71 6.93
N GLY A 273 3.36 -36.00 6.62
CA GLY A 273 3.38 -34.85 5.73
C GLY A 273 2.83 -35.17 4.34
N LYS A 274 1.51 -35.02 4.17
CA LYS A 274 0.90 -34.85 2.85
C LYS A 274 1.01 -33.37 2.48
N MET A 275 1.70 -33.13 1.37
CA MET A 275 2.22 -31.84 0.91
C MET A 275 1.20 -30.99 0.13
N GLU A 276 -0.10 -31.34 0.16
CA GLU A 276 -1.00 -30.89 -0.92
C GLU A 276 -2.28 -30.14 -0.48
N GLU A 277 -2.47 -29.80 0.80
CA GLU A 277 -3.71 -29.11 1.25
C GLU A 277 -3.50 -27.73 1.91
N ASN A 278 -2.28 -27.19 1.95
CA ASN A 278 -2.00 -26.02 2.79
C ASN A 278 -1.94 -24.64 2.09
N PHE A 279 -2.18 -24.55 0.78
CA PHE A 279 -2.17 -23.24 0.10
C PHE A 279 -3.53 -22.55 0.03
N ASP A 280 -4.65 -23.29 0.09
CA ASP A 280 -5.99 -22.70 -0.06
C ASP A 280 -6.64 -22.26 1.26
N ASN A 281 -6.01 -22.53 2.41
CA ASN A 281 -6.60 -22.25 3.73
C ASN A 281 -6.14 -20.94 4.40
N TRP A 282 -5.45 -20.06 3.67
CA TRP A 282 -5.08 -18.72 4.16
C TRP A 282 -6.33 -17.83 4.37
N GLU A 283 -7.31 -17.91 3.47
CA GLU A 283 -8.45 -16.97 3.46
C GLU A 283 -9.46 -17.21 4.61
N ALA A 284 -9.54 -18.44 5.11
CA ALA A 284 -10.41 -18.81 6.24
C ALA A 284 -9.83 -18.38 7.60
N ASN A 285 -8.50 -18.38 7.73
CA ASN A 285 -7.82 -18.03 9.00
C ASN A 285 -7.82 -16.51 9.26
N VAL A 286 -7.82 -15.70 8.19
CA VAL A 286 -7.97 -14.24 8.30
C VAL A 286 -9.39 -13.84 8.76
N LYS A 287 -10.42 -14.60 8.37
CA LYS A 287 -11.83 -14.29 8.75
C LYS A 287 -12.16 -14.62 10.21
N THR A 288 -11.39 -15.49 10.87
CA THR A 288 -11.61 -15.83 12.29
C THR A 288 -10.98 -14.82 13.26
N TYR A 289 -9.98 -14.04 12.81
CA TYR A 289 -9.35 -13.00 13.64
C TYR A 289 -10.13 -11.67 13.68
N VAL A 290 -11.16 -11.50 12.85
CA VAL A 290 -11.98 -10.27 12.77
C VAL A 290 -13.24 -10.35 13.65
N HIS A 291 -13.42 -11.39 14.47
CA HIS A 291 -14.57 -11.51 15.40
C HIS A 291 -14.17 -11.57 16.88
N LEU A 292 -12.95 -11.16 17.22
CA LEU A 292 -12.47 -11.06 18.60
C LEU A 292 -11.91 -9.67 18.95
N GLN A 293 -12.52 -8.62 18.42
CA GLN A 293 -12.34 -7.26 18.93
C GLN A 293 -13.65 -6.47 18.89
#